data_AF-A0AAV5SF73-F1
#
_entry.id   AF-A0AAV5SF73-F1
#
_cell.length_a   1.000
_cell.length_b   1.000
_cell.length_c   1.000
_cell.angle_alpha   90.00
_cell.angle_beta   90.00
_cell.angle_gamma   90.00
#
_symmetry.space_group_name_H-M   'P 1'
#
loop_
_entity.id
_entity.type
_entity.pdbx_description
1 polymer ?
#
loop_
_entity_poly.entity_id
_entity_poly.type
_entity_poly.pdbx_seq_one_letter_code
_entity_poly.pdbx_strand_id
1 'polypeptide(L)'
;MFFEINFETQLTSLIQLLENFPNSKYAMRLGFLPDTEALLAIPPMESLRIIPKISSETFFKLLAIHKNIDFGAPGNFLDKWEDILQIMSADSCERTLKMTEMKTEMRKWLRNIGFTEFSSAGDVCGE
;
A
#
# COMPACT_ATOMS: atom_id res chain seq x y z
N MET A 1 -7.41 14.47 9.77
CA MET A 1 -8.22 15.11 8.69
C MET A 1 -8.18 14.23 7.46
N PHE A 2 -9.27 14.11 6.68
CA PHE A 2 -9.34 13.22 5.51
C PHE A 2 -9.46 14.02 4.21
N PHE A 3 -8.71 13.63 3.18
CA PHE A 3 -8.73 14.25 1.85
C PHE A 3 -9.03 13.23 0.76
N GLU A 4 -9.88 13.61 -0.18
CA GLU A 4 -10.12 12.88 -1.42
C GLU A 4 -9.58 13.70 -2.59
N ILE A 5 -8.62 13.12 -3.30
CA ILE A 5 -7.88 13.80 -4.36
C ILE A 5 -8.08 13.01 -5.65
N ASN A 6 -8.62 13.70 -6.65
CA ASN A 6 -8.99 13.12 -7.94
C ASN A 6 -8.22 13.74 -9.11
N PHE A 7 -7.46 14.82 -8.86
CA PHE A 7 -6.69 15.55 -9.87
C PHE A 7 -5.30 15.95 -9.36
N GLU A 8 -4.33 16.03 -10.27
CA GLU A 8 -2.94 16.42 -9.96
C GLU A 8 -2.85 17.79 -9.28
N THR A 9 -3.63 18.76 -9.76
CA THR A 9 -3.64 20.12 -9.19
C THR A 9 -4.06 20.15 -7.73
N GLN A 10 -5.01 19.30 -7.34
CA GLN A 10 -5.43 19.14 -5.95
C GLN A 10 -4.31 18.53 -5.10
N LEU A 11 -3.58 17.55 -5.65
CA LEU A 11 -2.46 16.92 -4.96
C LEU A 11 -1.36 17.94 -4.67
N THR A 12 -0.96 18.71 -5.69
CA THR A 12 0.08 19.74 -5.55
C THR A 12 -0.29 20.79 -4.50
N SER A 13 -1.50 21.35 -4.57
CA SER A 13 -1.97 22.33 -3.59
C SER A 13 -2.04 21.75 -2.17
N LEU A 14 -2.43 20.48 -2.05
CA LEU A 14 -2.46 19.81 -0.75
C LEU A 14 -1.05 19.61 -0.19
N ILE A 15 -0.09 19.11 -0.98
CA ILE A 15 1.29 18.93 -0.51
C ILE A 15 1.86 20.25 0.04
N GLN A 16 1.71 21.35 -0.70
CA GLN A 16 2.12 22.69 -0.25
C GLN A 16 1.43 23.13 1.04
N LEU A 17 0.14 22.81 1.20
CA LEU A 17 -0.59 23.09 2.43
C LEU A 17 -0.02 22.29 3.61
N LEU A 18 0.24 21.01 3.42
CA LEU A 18 0.72 20.09 4.46
C LEU A 18 2.13 20.46 4.96
N GLU A 19 2.97 21.06 4.11
CA GLU A 19 4.28 21.59 4.51
C GLU A 19 4.19 22.61 5.66
N ASN A 20 3.09 23.37 5.74
CA ASN A 20 2.88 24.35 6.81
C ASN A 20 2.45 23.71 8.14
N PHE A 21 2.09 22.42 8.14
CA PHE A 21 1.53 21.72 9.29
C PHE A 21 2.09 20.29 9.44
N PRO A 22 3.42 20.12 9.56
CA PRO A 22 4.09 18.82 9.44
C PRO A 22 3.74 17.81 10.56
N ASN A 23 3.28 18.28 11.72
CA ASN A 23 2.97 17.42 12.87
C ASN A 23 1.50 16.96 12.92
N SER A 24 0.68 17.41 11.98
CA SER A 24 -0.74 17.08 11.94
C SER A 24 -0.96 15.70 11.33
N LYS A 25 -2.06 15.05 11.74
CA LYS A 25 -2.44 13.73 11.25
C LYS A 25 -3.41 13.82 10.08
N TYR A 26 -3.01 13.21 8.98
CA TYR A 26 -3.72 13.27 7.71
C TYR A 26 -3.98 11.88 7.14
N ALA A 27 -5.16 11.72 6.57
CA ALA A 27 -5.53 10.56 5.78
C ALA A 27 -5.92 11.02 4.37
N MET A 28 -5.55 10.24 3.36
CA MET A 28 -5.75 10.61 1.96
C MET A 28 -6.25 9.41 1.15
N ARG A 29 -7.14 9.67 0.19
CA ARG A 29 -7.52 8.76 -0.87
C ARG A 29 -7.21 9.37 -2.23
N LEU A 30 -6.42 8.65 -3.04
CA LEU A 30 -6.10 8.97 -4.42
C LEU A 30 -7.03 8.19 -5.37
N GLY A 31 -7.86 8.93 -6.09
CA GLY A 31 -8.75 8.40 -7.14
C GLY A 31 -8.10 8.32 -8.53
N PHE A 32 -6.89 8.85 -8.67
CA PHE A 32 -6.12 8.91 -9.92
C PHE A 32 -4.65 8.56 -9.64
N LEU A 33 -3.88 8.26 -10.70
CA LEU A 33 -2.47 7.91 -10.59
C LEU A 33 -1.62 9.14 -10.90
N PRO A 34 -1.05 9.82 -9.89
CA PRO A 34 -0.06 10.86 -10.13
C PRO A 34 1.26 10.27 -10.62
N ASP A 35 2.14 11.12 -11.11
CA ASP A 35 3.51 10.74 -11.44
C ASP A 35 4.24 10.17 -10.22
N THR A 36 5.19 9.26 -10.45
CA THR A 36 5.87 8.55 -9.34
C THR A 36 6.59 9.51 -8.40
N GLU A 37 7.19 10.59 -8.92
CA GLU A 37 7.84 11.62 -8.08
C GLU A 37 6.84 12.34 -7.19
N ALA A 38 5.68 12.74 -7.73
CA ALA A 38 4.62 13.40 -6.97
C ALA A 38 4.03 12.48 -5.90
N LEU A 39 3.89 11.18 -6.21
CA LEU A 39 3.40 10.19 -5.26
C LEU A 39 4.36 9.98 -4.09
N LEU A 40 5.67 10.01 -4.34
CA LEU A 40 6.71 9.87 -3.31
C LEU A 40 6.97 11.17 -2.53
N ALA A 41 6.54 12.31 -3.07
CA ALA A 41 6.58 13.59 -2.36
C ALA A 41 5.46 13.74 -1.32
N ILE A 42 4.49 12.80 -1.28
CA ILE A 42 3.43 12.81 -0.28
C ILE A 42 4.06 12.60 1.11
N PRO A 43 3.86 13.52 2.06
CA PRO A 43 4.41 13.36 3.41
C PRO A 43 3.77 12.15 4.11
N PRO A 44 4.42 11.59 5.15
CA PRO A 44 3.86 10.47 5.90
C PRO A 44 2.42 10.72 6.33
N MET A 45 1.56 9.77 6.00
CA MET A 45 0.11 9.84 6.25
C MET A 45 -0.23 8.85 7.36
N GLU A 46 -1.24 9.18 8.16
CA GLU A 46 -1.87 8.24 9.08
C GLU A 46 -2.54 7.11 8.31
N SER A 47 -3.10 7.38 7.13
CA SER A 47 -3.62 6.39 6.20
C SER A 47 -3.55 6.91 4.77
N LEU A 48 -2.94 6.16 3.87
CA LEU A 48 -2.91 6.46 2.43
C LEU A 48 -3.67 5.37 1.67
N ARG A 49 -4.69 5.76 0.91
CA ARG A 49 -5.43 4.86 0.03
C ARG A 49 -5.18 5.19 -1.43
N ILE A 50 -4.77 4.21 -2.22
CA ILE A 50 -4.48 4.37 -3.65
C ILE A 50 -5.38 3.42 -4.43
N ILE A 51 -6.28 3.96 -5.24
CA ILE A 51 -7.21 3.16 -6.04
C ILE A 51 -6.58 2.64 -7.34
N PRO A 52 -5.86 3.46 -8.12
CA PRO A 52 -5.27 2.98 -9.36
C PRO A 52 -4.18 1.93 -9.11
N LYS A 53 -3.93 1.12 -10.14
CA LYS A 53 -2.79 0.20 -10.14
C LYS A 53 -1.48 0.98 -10.19
N ILE A 54 -0.56 0.63 -9.31
CA ILE A 54 0.82 1.14 -9.31
C ILE A 54 1.80 0.01 -9.58
N SER A 55 3.01 0.36 -10.00
CA SER A 55 4.09 -0.63 -10.14
C SER A 55 4.50 -1.17 -8.76
N SER A 56 5.04 -2.40 -8.73
CA SER A 56 5.56 -2.99 -7.50
C SER A 56 6.72 -2.15 -6.92
N GLU A 57 7.55 -1.53 -7.76
CA GLU A 57 8.63 -0.66 -7.32
C GLU A 57 8.09 0.56 -6.56
N THR A 58 7.10 1.25 -7.14
CA THR A 58 6.47 2.40 -6.50
C THR A 58 5.77 2.00 -5.21
N PHE A 59 5.13 0.83 -5.18
CA PHE A 59 4.54 0.25 -3.98
C PHE A 59 5.57 0.12 -2.85
N PHE A 60 6.76 -0.45 -3.11
CA PHE A 60 7.77 -0.67 -2.08
C PHE A 60 8.32 0.63 -1.52
N LYS A 61 8.54 1.63 -2.39
CA LYS A 61 8.98 2.96 -1.97
C LYS A 61 7.94 3.63 -1.07
N LEU A 62 6.65 3.50 -1.39
CA LEU A 62 5.59 4.01 -0.53
C LEU A 62 5.49 3.26 0.80
N LEU A 63 5.64 1.94 0.78
CA LEU A 63 5.63 1.13 1.98
C LEU A 63 6.76 1.53 2.94
N ALA A 64 7.92 1.95 2.43
CA ALA A 64 9.00 2.47 3.28
C ALA A 64 8.61 3.77 4.01
N ILE A 65 7.74 4.60 3.42
CA ILE A 65 7.37 5.93 3.93
C ILE A 65 6.13 5.90 4.81
N HIS A 66 5.08 5.17 4.42
CA HIS A 66 3.77 5.21 5.06
C HIS A 66 3.50 3.93 5.86
N LYS A 67 2.99 4.10 7.10
CA LYS A 67 2.72 2.97 8.01
C LYS A 67 1.44 2.21 7.68
N ASN A 68 0.42 2.93 7.17
CA ASN A 68 -0.87 2.35 6.86
C ASN A 68 -1.24 2.66 5.42
N ILE A 69 -1.23 1.63 4.57
CA ILE A 69 -1.54 1.79 3.15
C ILE A 69 -2.67 0.84 2.74
N ASP A 70 -3.65 1.37 2.01
CA ASP A 70 -4.76 0.63 1.41
C ASP A 70 -4.69 0.71 -0.11
N PHE A 71 -4.51 -0.42 -0.75
CA PHE A 71 -4.48 -0.54 -2.21
C PHE A 71 -5.80 -1.11 -2.72
N GLY A 72 -6.53 -0.28 -3.47
CA GLY A 72 -7.83 -0.63 -4.05
C GLY A 72 -7.73 -1.53 -5.28
N ALA A 73 -6.58 -1.59 -5.93
CA ALA A 73 -6.32 -2.50 -7.05
C ALA A 73 -4.86 -2.98 -6.98
N PRO A 74 -4.60 -4.07 -6.24
CA PRO A 74 -3.32 -4.69 -6.27
C PRO A 74 -2.90 -5.03 -7.70
N GLY A 75 -1.75 -4.55 -8.15
CA GLY A 75 -1.14 -5.05 -9.38
C GLY A 75 -0.59 -6.47 -9.17
N ASN A 76 0.37 -6.86 -10.00
CA ASN A 76 1.06 -8.15 -9.87
C ASN A 76 2.07 -8.18 -8.70
N PHE A 77 1.89 -7.37 -7.65
CA PHE A 77 2.85 -7.32 -6.54
C PHE A 77 2.70 -8.47 -5.54
N LEU A 78 1.61 -9.24 -5.64
CA LEU A 78 1.48 -10.52 -4.93
C LEU A 78 2.62 -11.48 -5.27
N ASP A 79 3.19 -11.40 -6.47
CA ASP A 79 4.35 -12.20 -6.88
C ASP A 79 5.64 -11.83 -6.12
N LYS A 80 5.65 -10.68 -5.45
CA LYS A 80 6.77 -10.17 -4.64
C LYS A 80 6.42 -10.09 -3.15
N TRP A 81 5.51 -10.95 -2.69
CA TRP A 81 5.03 -10.92 -1.30
C TRP A 81 6.15 -11.11 -0.26
N GLU A 82 7.17 -11.91 -0.57
CA GLU A 82 8.33 -12.10 0.31
C GLU A 82 9.07 -10.78 0.56
N ASP A 83 9.29 -9.97 -0.49
CA ASP A 83 9.89 -8.64 -0.37
C ASP A 83 9.03 -7.72 0.52
N ILE A 84 7.70 -7.83 0.43
CA ILE A 84 6.74 -7.06 1.27
C ILE A 84 6.93 -7.44 2.73
N LEU A 85 6.93 -8.73 3.03
CA LEU A 85 7.14 -9.24 4.39
C LEU A 85 8.51 -8.84 4.94
N GLN A 86 9.55 -8.88 4.11
CA GLN A 86 10.89 -8.47 4.51
C GLN A 86 10.91 -6.99 4.91
N ILE A 87 10.32 -6.09 4.11
CA ILE A 87 10.21 -4.67 4.43
C ILE A 87 9.40 -4.43 5.71
N MET A 88 8.28 -5.14 5.87
CA MET A 88 7.45 -5.04 7.07
C MET A 88 8.17 -5.56 8.32
N SER A 89 8.98 -6.62 8.19
CA SER A 89 9.72 -7.21 9.30
C SER A 89 10.99 -6.44 9.69
N ALA A 90 11.55 -5.66 8.77
CA ALA A 90 12.76 -4.88 8.98
C ALA A 90 12.53 -3.68 9.91
N ASP A 91 11.28 -3.26 10.10
CA ASP A 91 10.90 -2.15 10.96
C ASP A 91 10.12 -2.66 12.18
N SER A 92 10.52 -2.21 13.37
CA SER A 92 9.82 -2.52 14.63
C SER A 92 8.44 -1.84 14.75
N CYS A 93 8.13 -0.88 13.87
CA CYS A 93 6.84 -0.20 13.88
C CYS A 93 5.71 -1.11 13.40
N GLU A 94 4.59 -1.07 14.12
CA GLU A 94 3.35 -1.67 13.65
C GLU A 94 2.90 -1.01 12.34
N ARG A 95 2.62 -1.85 11.33
CA ARG A 95 2.27 -1.45 9.97
C ARG A 95 1.00 -2.18 9.55
N THR A 96 0.09 -1.46 8.90
CA THR A 96 -1.14 -2.04 8.34
C THR A 96 -1.09 -1.98 6.83
N LEU A 97 -1.08 -3.14 6.19
CA LEU A 97 -1.27 -3.26 4.75
C LEU A 97 -2.69 -3.77 4.46
N LYS A 98 -3.48 -2.98 3.73
CA LYS A 98 -4.79 -3.38 3.22
C LYS A 98 -4.73 -3.51 1.72
N MET A 99 -5.33 -4.57 1.20
CA MET A 99 -5.35 -4.89 -0.21
C MET A 99 -6.74 -5.40 -0.56
N THR A 100 -7.35 -4.82 -1.58
CA THR A 100 -8.63 -5.28 -2.11
C THR A 100 -8.39 -5.94 -3.47
N GLU A 101 -8.38 -7.28 -3.50
CA GLU A 101 -8.15 -8.03 -4.73
C GLU A 101 -9.35 -8.92 -5.09
N MET A 102 -9.48 -9.27 -6.38
CA MET A 102 -10.46 -10.25 -6.81
C MET A 102 -10.20 -11.60 -6.12
N LYS A 103 -11.29 -12.25 -5.68
CA LYS A 103 -11.25 -13.56 -5.00
C LYS A 103 -10.47 -14.63 -5.76
N THR A 104 -10.49 -14.58 -7.09
CA THR A 104 -9.77 -15.53 -7.96
C THR A 104 -8.27 -15.36 -7.88
N GLU A 105 -7.77 -14.12 -7.89
CA GLU A 105 -6.33 -13.83 -7.83
C GLU A 105 -5.78 -14.12 -6.43
N MET A 106 -6.54 -13.78 -5.37
CA MET A 106 -6.17 -14.16 -4.00
C MET A 106 -6.05 -15.69 -3.85
N ARG A 107 -6.96 -16.47 -4.45
CA ARG A 107 -6.89 -17.94 -4.44
C ARG A 107 -5.68 -18.48 -5.20
N LYS A 108 -5.37 -17.92 -6.37
CA LYS A 108 -4.19 -18.31 -7.15
C LYS A 108 -2.92 -18.05 -6.35
N TRP A 109 -2.82 -16.86 -5.76
CA TRP A 109 -1.68 -16.48 -4.92
C TRP A 109 -1.52 -17.41 -3.71
N LEU A 110 -2.59 -17.62 -2.92
CA LEU A 110 -2.55 -18.55 -1.78
C LEU A 110 -2.07 -19.95 -2.19
N ARG A 111 -2.56 -20.47 -3.32
CA ARG A 111 -2.10 -21.77 -3.85
C ARG A 111 -0.63 -21.76 -4.26
N ASN A 112 -0.15 -20.67 -4.85
CA ASN A 112 1.25 -20.54 -5.26
C ASN A 112 2.20 -20.56 -4.06
N ILE A 113 1.77 -20.03 -2.91
CA ILE A 113 2.56 -20.06 -1.66
C ILE A 113 2.25 -21.30 -0.79
N GLY A 114 1.64 -22.34 -1.37
CA GLY A 114 1.45 -23.64 -0.71
C GLY A 114 0.16 -23.82 0.09
N PHE A 115 -0.72 -22.82 0.16
CA PHE A 115 -2.02 -22.98 0.81
C PHE A 115 -2.98 -23.79 -0.07
N THR A 116 -3.48 -24.89 0.48
CA THR A 116 -4.47 -25.75 -0.16
C THR A 116 -5.80 -25.66 0.55
N GLU A 117 -6.82 -26.34 0.02
CA GLU A 117 -8.13 -26.47 0.68
C GLU A 117 -8.08 -27.29 1.99
N PHE A 118 -6.95 -27.94 2.27
CA PHE A 118 -6.70 -28.69 3.49
C PHE A 118 -5.85 -27.91 4.51
N SER A 119 -5.39 -26.70 4.16
CA SER A 119 -4.54 -25.89 5.04
C SER A 119 -5.33 -25.38 6.25
N SER A 120 -4.74 -25.54 7.43
CA SER A 120 -5.28 -25.14 8.73
C SER A 120 -4.48 -23.97 9.32
N ALA A 121 -5.09 -23.24 10.26
CA ALA A 121 -4.37 -22.20 10.99
C ALA A 121 -3.23 -22.82 11.82
N GLY A 122 -2.00 -22.35 11.61
CA GLY A 122 -0.79 -22.88 12.25
C GLY A 122 0.05 -23.80 11.37
N ASP A 123 -0.42 -24.14 10.15
CA ASP A 123 0.38 -24.93 9.20
C ASP A 123 1.61 -24.14 8.73
N VAL A 124 2.75 -24.82 8.66
CA VAL A 124 4.02 -24.27 8.15
C VAL A 124 4.27 -24.87 6.76
N CYS A 125 4.52 -24.02 5.77
CA CYS A 125 4.86 -24.46 4.42
C CYS A 125 6.31 -24.97 4.37
N GLY A 126 6.51 -26.25 4.01
CA GLY A 126 7.84 -26.80 3.70
C GLY A 126 8.44 -27.79 4.71
N GLU A 127 7.64 -28.44 5.55
CA GLU A 127 8.08 -29.61 6.36
C GLU A 127 7.61 -30.94 5.77
#